data_AF-A0A7Y2BL31-F1
#
_entry.id   AF-A0A7Y2BL31-F1
#
_cell.length_a   1.000
_cell.length_b   1.000
_cell.length_c   1.000
_cell.angle_alpha   90.00
_cell.angle_beta   90.00
_cell.angle_gamma   90.00
#
_symmetry.space_group_name_H-M   'P 1'
#
loop_
_entity.id
_entity.type
_entity.pdbx_description
1 polymer ?
#
loop_
_entity_poly.entity_id
_entity_poly.type
_entity_poly.pdbx_seq_one_letter_code
_entity_poly.pdbx_strand_id
1 'polypeptide(L)'
;MSETTTIALLLAVFALTAGTVPQFSKRLWERRDHIVTGIVDGVPISMSYRRMLFFHDYLSIWLSLDVVLLTVGVAFVFAAGTVEGDAARQTAYLCATAGLGGGAFVTILFPIWTSYIFSVLRRGEGD
;
A
#
# COMPACT_ATOMS: atom_id res chain seq x y z
N MET A 1 29.18 15.15 -4.52
CA MET A 1 28.88 13.71 -4.70
C MET A 1 28.70 13.47 -6.19
N SER A 2 29.20 12.38 -6.77
CA SER A 2 29.07 12.18 -8.22
C SER A 2 27.63 11.85 -8.63
N GLU A 3 27.21 12.23 -9.84
CA GLU A 3 25.85 11.99 -10.34
C GLU A 3 25.46 10.50 -10.32
N THR A 4 26.42 9.61 -10.63
CA THR A 4 26.23 8.15 -10.56
C THR A 4 26.00 7.68 -9.13
N THR A 5 26.70 8.25 -8.14
CA THR A 5 26.45 7.96 -6.72
C THR A 5 25.05 8.40 -6.30
N THR A 6 24.59 9.58 -6.74
CA THR A 6 23.25 10.07 -6.43
C THR A 6 22.16 9.17 -7.01
N ILE A 7 22.30 8.77 -8.29
CA ILE A 7 21.38 7.84 -8.94
C ILE A 7 21.34 6.50 -8.20
N ALA A 8 22.50 5.94 -7.85
CA ALA A 8 22.57 4.68 -7.12
C ALA A 8 21.86 4.75 -5.76
N LEU A 9 22.01 5.86 -5.03
CA LEU A 9 21.32 6.08 -3.76
C LEU A 9 19.80 6.20 -3.94
N LEU A 10 19.34 6.95 -4.94
CA LEU A 10 17.91 7.08 -5.24
C LEU A 10 17.28 5.73 -5.59
N LEU A 11 17.94 4.94 -6.43
CA LEU A 11 17.48 3.59 -6.79
C LEU A 11 17.50 2.62 -5.61
N ALA A 12 18.51 2.72 -4.73
CA ALA A 12 18.57 1.90 -3.52
C ALA A 12 17.40 2.21 -2.57
N VAL A 13 17.10 3.49 -2.34
CA VAL A 13 15.95 3.91 -1.52
C VAL A 13 14.63 3.47 -2.16
N PHE A 14 14.52 3.59 -3.49
CA PHE A 14 13.35 3.13 -4.23
C PHE A 14 13.16 1.62 -4.09
N ALA A 15 14.23 0.83 -4.26
CA ALA A 15 14.20 -0.63 -4.14
C ALA A 15 13.83 -1.07 -2.71
N LEU A 16 14.37 -0.42 -1.68
CA LEU A 16 14.00 -0.68 -0.29
C LEU A 16 12.52 -0.40 -0.05
N THR A 17 12.01 0.73 -0.56
CA THR A 17 10.58 1.05 -0.46
C THR A 17 9.74 0.03 -1.21
N ALA A 18 10.07 -0.27 -2.47
CA ALA A 18 9.35 -1.23 -3.30
C ALA A 18 9.34 -2.62 -2.66
N GLY A 19 10.39 -3.02 -1.95
CA GLY A 19 10.45 -4.27 -1.19
C GLY A 19 9.45 -4.36 -0.03
N THR A 20 9.00 -3.22 0.53
CA THR A 20 8.00 -3.22 1.60
C THR A 20 6.57 -3.42 1.07
N VAL A 21 6.27 -2.97 -0.15
CA VAL A 21 4.93 -3.03 -0.74
C VAL A 21 4.38 -4.47 -0.81
N PRO A 22 5.12 -5.50 -1.29
CA PRO A 22 4.67 -6.89 -1.27
C PRO A 22 4.29 -7.40 0.12
N GLN A 23 4.96 -6.94 1.18
CA GLN A 23 4.64 -7.36 2.55
C GLN A 23 3.30 -6.80 3.02
N PHE A 24 3.02 -5.52 2.72
CA PHE A 24 1.71 -4.92 2.97
C PHE A 24 0.62 -5.62 2.14
N SER A 25 0.87 -5.85 0.85
CA SER A 25 -0.09 -6.53 -0.03
C SER A 25 -0.38 -7.96 0.45
N LYS A 26 0.64 -8.73 0.85
CA LYS A 26 0.44 -10.09 1.38
C LYS A 26 -0.44 -10.07 2.63
N ARG A 27 -0.12 -9.23 3.62
CA ARG A 27 -0.92 -9.10 4.84
C ARG A 27 -2.36 -8.67 4.54
N LEU A 28 -2.52 -7.73 3.61
CA LEU A 28 -3.83 -7.25 3.20
C LEU A 28 -4.68 -8.37 2.57
N TRP A 29 -4.07 -9.19 1.70
CA TRP A 29 -4.73 -10.36 1.12
C TRP A 29 -5.11 -11.41 2.15
N GLU A 30 -4.19 -11.75 3.07
CA GLU A 30 -4.47 -12.70 4.15
C GLU A 30 -5.66 -12.21 5.01
N ARG A 31 -5.69 -10.92 5.38
CA ARG A 31 -6.80 -10.34 6.14
C ARG A 31 -8.10 -10.30 5.35
N ARG A 32 -8.05 -9.99 4.05
CA ARG A 32 -9.21 -10.10 3.16
C ARG A 32 -9.77 -11.52 3.21
N ASP A 33 -8.92 -12.53 3.08
CA ASP A 33 -9.34 -13.92 3.02
C ASP A 33 -9.99 -14.36 4.32
N HIS A 34 -9.45 -13.96 5.47
CA HIS A 34 -10.09 -14.17 6.77
C HIS A 34 -11.47 -13.52 6.86
N ILE A 35 -11.62 -12.28 6.39
CA ILE A 35 -12.89 -11.56 6.42
C ILE A 35 -13.91 -12.20 5.47
N VAL A 36 -13.49 -12.62 4.28
CA VAL A 36 -14.39 -13.19 3.26
C VAL A 36 -14.82 -14.61 3.63
N THR A 37 -13.88 -15.46 4.02
CA THR A 37 -14.16 -16.87 4.35
C THR A 37 -14.74 -17.05 5.75
N GLY A 38 -14.45 -16.11 6.67
CA GLY A 38 -14.80 -16.27 8.08
C GLY A 38 -13.98 -17.37 8.78
N ILE A 39 -12.83 -17.74 8.23
CA ILE A 39 -11.92 -18.75 8.82
C ILE A 39 -10.56 -18.09 9.09
N VAL A 40 -10.06 -18.27 10.31
CA VAL A 40 -8.71 -17.84 10.72
C VAL A 40 -8.01 -19.06 11.28
N ASP A 41 -6.88 -19.44 10.69
CA ASP A 41 -6.07 -20.59 11.12
C ASP A 41 -6.88 -21.89 11.28
N GLY A 42 -7.87 -22.10 10.39
CA GLY A 42 -8.75 -23.28 10.40
C GLY A 42 -9.94 -23.19 11.37
N VAL A 43 -10.08 -22.10 12.12
CA VAL A 43 -11.17 -21.88 13.07
C VAL A 43 -12.19 -20.88 12.51
N PRO A 44 -13.49 -21.23 12.50
CA PRO A 44 -14.54 -20.29 12.09
C PRO A 44 -14.69 -19.16 13.11
N ILE A 45 -14.86 -17.93 12.62
CA ILE A 45 -14.99 -16.72 13.43
C ILE A 45 -16.36 -16.06 13.26
N SER A 46 -16.83 -15.37 14.30
CA SER A 46 -18.13 -14.71 14.31
C SER A 46 -18.20 -13.52 13.35
N MET A 47 -19.41 -13.17 12.91
CA MET A 47 -19.66 -11.98 12.08
C MET A 47 -19.19 -10.68 12.73
N SER A 48 -19.40 -10.53 14.05
CA SER A 48 -18.90 -9.38 14.81
C SER A 48 -17.38 -9.27 14.77
N TYR A 49 -16.68 -10.40 14.86
CA TYR A 49 -15.22 -10.42 14.76
C TYR A 49 -14.75 -10.13 13.33
N ARG A 50 -15.44 -10.63 12.31
CA ARG A 50 -15.15 -10.29 10.89
C ARG A 50 -15.31 -8.79 10.62
N ARG A 51 -16.33 -8.15 11.19
CA ARG A 51 -16.52 -6.68 11.13
C ARG A 51 -15.37 -5.95 11.84
N MET A 52 -14.96 -6.41 13.01
CA MET A 52 -13.82 -5.85 13.73
C MET A 52 -12.52 -5.94 12.91
N LEU A 53 -12.23 -7.11 12.32
CA LEU A 53 -11.08 -7.33 11.43
C LEU A 53 -11.09 -6.38 10.22
N PHE A 54 -12.26 -6.11 9.64
CA PHE A 54 -12.37 -5.15 8.55
C PHE A 54 -12.01 -3.71 8.98
N PHE A 55 -12.66 -3.21 10.03
CA PHE A 55 -12.48 -1.81 10.44
C PHE A 55 -11.13 -1.54 11.09
N HIS A 56 -10.61 -2.48 11.88
CA HIS A 56 -9.38 -2.27 12.61
C HIS A 56 -8.16 -2.70 11.79
N ASP A 57 -8.12 -3.95 11.30
CA ASP A 57 -6.91 -4.49 10.70
C ASP A 57 -6.81 -4.15 9.21
N TYR A 58 -7.84 -4.48 8.43
CA TYR A 58 -7.81 -4.31 6.97
C TYR A 58 -7.69 -2.84 6.58
N LEU A 59 -8.53 -1.99 7.18
CA LEU A 59 -8.49 -0.55 6.93
C LEU A 59 -7.16 0.08 7.38
N SER A 60 -6.63 -0.31 8.54
CA SER A 60 -5.36 0.22 9.04
C SER A 60 -4.18 -0.15 8.14
N ILE A 61 -4.11 -1.40 7.68
CA ILE A 61 -3.06 -1.87 6.75
C ILE A 61 -3.16 -1.09 5.43
N TRP A 62 -4.38 -0.91 4.90
CA TRP A 62 -4.61 -0.19 3.66
C TRP A 62 -4.17 1.29 3.75
N LEU A 63 -4.62 1.99 4.79
CA LEU A 63 -4.26 3.40 5.02
C LEU A 63 -2.76 3.56 5.25
N SER A 64 -2.13 2.61 5.98
CA SER A 64 -0.69 2.63 6.19
C SER A 64 0.08 2.49 4.87
N LEU A 65 -0.36 1.59 4.00
CA LEU A 65 0.26 1.42 2.67
C LEU A 65 0.13 2.70 1.84
N ASP A 66 -1.04 3.32 1.82
CA ASP A 66 -1.29 4.56 1.10
C ASP A 66 -0.41 5.72 1.61
N VAL A 67 -0.37 5.91 2.93
CA VAL A 67 0.48 6.93 3.58
C VAL A 67 1.96 6.71 3.27
N VAL A 68 2.45 5.47 3.27
CA VAL A 68 3.84 5.15 2.93
C VAL A 68 4.15 5.51 1.48
N LEU A 69 3.29 5.12 0.54
CA LEU A 69 3.47 5.40 -0.88
C LEU A 69 3.45 6.90 -1.20
N LEU A 70 2.51 7.64 -0.59
CA LEU A 70 2.44 9.09 -0.72
C LEU A 70 3.65 9.78 -0.09
N THR A 71 4.03 9.40 1.13
CA THR A 71 5.19 9.98 1.83
C THR A 71 6.48 9.79 1.03
N VAL A 72 6.70 8.58 0.50
CA VAL A 72 7.88 8.30 -0.32
C VAL A 72 7.83 9.05 -1.64
N GLY A 73 6.67 9.09 -2.30
CA GLY A 73 6.47 9.86 -3.51
C GLY A 73 6.84 11.34 -3.31
N VAL A 74 6.33 11.96 -2.26
CA VAL A 74 6.63 13.34 -1.87
C VAL A 74 8.11 13.52 -1.56
N ALA A 75 8.73 12.62 -0.79
CA ALA A 75 10.15 12.68 -0.46
C ALA A 75 11.03 12.69 -1.72
N PHE A 76 10.69 11.88 -2.73
CA PHE A 76 11.39 11.87 -4.01
C PHE A 76 11.19 13.15 -4.84
N VAL A 77 10.01 13.80 -4.77
CA VAL A 77 9.81 15.13 -5.38
C VAL A 77 10.76 16.16 -4.78
N PHE A 78 10.86 16.19 -3.45
CA PHE A 78 11.79 17.09 -2.76
C PHE A 78 13.26 16.77 -3.08
N ALA A 79 13.62 15.48 -3.18
CA ALA A 79 14.95 15.07 -3.60
C ALA A 79 15.26 15.56 -5.03
N ALA A 80 14.31 15.43 -5.97
CA ALA A 80 14.49 15.91 -7.35
C ALA A 80 14.80 17.42 -7.42
N GLY A 81 14.20 18.21 -6.53
CA GLY A 81 14.44 19.66 -6.45
C GLY A 81 15.81 20.06 -5.89
N THR A 82 16.50 19.16 -5.19
CA THR A 82 17.79 19.44 -4.52
C THR A 82 18.98 18.77 -5.20
N VAL A 83 18.73 17.83 -6.11
CA VAL A 83 19.77 17.06 -6.80
C VAL A 83 20.34 17.81 -8.01
N GLU A 84 21.69 17.86 -8.07
CA GLU A 84 22.46 18.31 -9.23
C GLU A 84 22.59 17.16 -10.26
N GLY A 85 22.48 17.48 -11.55
CA GLY A 85 22.51 16.51 -12.65
C GLY A 85 21.13 16.18 -13.20
N ASP A 86 20.96 16.30 -14.52
CA ASP A 86 19.67 16.11 -15.18
C ASP A 86 19.20 14.65 -15.12
N ALA A 87 20.12 13.68 -15.21
CA ALA A 87 19.76 12.26 -15.15
C ALA A 87 19.33 11.86 -13.73
N ALA A 88 20.03 12.38 -12.72
CA ALA A 88 19.68 12.13 -11.32
C ALA A 88 18.33 12.77 -10.95
N ARG A 89 18.06 13.98 -11.44
CA ARG A 89 16.75 14.65 -11.28
C ARG A 89 15.61 13.87 -11.93
N GLN A 90 15.78 13.42 -13.17
CA GLN A 90 14.77 12.61 -13.86
C GLN A 90 14.51 11.30 -13.13
N THR A 91 15.55 10.64 -12.63
CA THR A 91 15.43 9.41 -11.83
C THR A 91 14.60 9.67 -10.57
N ALA A 92 14.87 10.75 -9.84
CA ALA A 92 14.10 11.12 -8.66
C ALA A 92 12.62 11.38 -9.01
N TYR A 93 12.32 12.06 -10.12
CA TYR A 93 10.93 12.25 -10.56
C TYR A 93 10.24 10.94 -10.95
N LEU A 94 10.92 10.00 -11.61
CA LEU A 94 10.36 8.69 -11.92
C LEU A 94 10.00 7.91 -10.64
N CYS A 95 10.88 7.94 -9.64
CA CYS A 95 10.61 7.35 -8.32
C CYS A 95 9.42 8.03 -7.62
N ALA A 96 9.33 9.37 -7.72
CA ALA A 96 8.20 10.13 -7.18
C ALA A 96 6.87 9.74 -7.85
N THR A 97 6.84 9.66 -9.19
CA THR A 97 5.65 9.26 -9.94
C THR A 97 5.22 7.85 -9.59
N ALA A 98 6.16 6.91 -9.41
CA ALA A 98 5.83 5.55 -8.99
C ALA A 98 5.20 5.52 -7.58
N GLY A 99 5.74 6.29 -6.62
CA GLY A 99 5.18 6.39 -5.26
C GLY A 99 3.79 7.02 -5.24
N LEU A 100 3.65 8.21 -5.84
CA LEU A 100 2.38 8.94 -5.89
C LEU A 100 1.32 8.22 -6.71
N GLY A 101 1.69 7.67 -7.87
CA GLY A 101 0.81 6.89 -8.73
C GLY A 101 0.36 5.60 -8.04
N GLY A 102 1.25 4.93 -7.30
CA GLY A 102 0.92 3.78 -6.48
C GLY A 102 -0.09 4.12 -5.38
N GLY A 103 0.14 5.20 -4.63
CA GLY A 103 -0.80 5.68 -3.61
C GLY A 103 -2.16 6.03 -4.20
N ALA A 104 -2.20 6.85 -5.25
CA ALA A 104 -3.45 7.20 -5.94
C ALA A 104 -4.21 5.97 -6.43
N PHE A 105 -3.52 5.00 -7.02
CA PHE A 105 -4.13 3.73 -7.45
C PHE A 105 -4.75 2.95 -6.29
N VAL A 106 -4.03 2.83 -5.17
CA VAL A 106 -4.53 2.20 -3.95
C VAL A 106 -5.75 2.97 -3.42
N THR A 107 -5.69 4.30 -3.33
CA THR A 107 -6.85 5.10 -2.91
C THR A 107 -8.08 4.89 -3.81
N ILE A 108 -7.92 4.81 -5.13
CA ILE A 108 -9.03 4.57 -6.08
C ILE A 108 -9.62 3.16 -5.94
N LEU A 109 -8.80 2.15 -5.70
CA LEU A 109 -9.28 0.77 -5.53
C LEU A 109 -9.98 0.53 -4.19
N PHE A 110 -9.69 1.33 -3.17
CA PHE A 110 -10.26 1.20 -1.83
C PHE A 110 -11.79 1.07 -1.79
N PRO A 111 -12.59 1.96 -2.41
CA PRO A 111 -14.04 1.86 -2.38
C PRO A 111 -14.57 0.59 -3.05
N ILE A 112 -13.90 0.10 -4.10
CA ILE A 112 -14.28 -1.13 -4.81
C ILE A 112 -14.12 -2.33 -3.89
N TRP A 113 -12.96 -2.47 -3.24
CA TRP A 113 -12.69 -3.55 -2.30
C TRP A 113 -13.59 -3.50 -1.07
N THR A 114 -13.79 -2.30 -0.53
CA THR A 114 -14.67 -2.07 0.62
C THR A 114 -16.10 -2.49 0.30
N SER A 115 -16.63 -2.09 -0.85
CA SER A 115 -17.98 -2.46 -1.29
C SER A 115 -18.14 -3.97 -1.45
N TYR A 116 -17.12 -4.64 -2.00
CA TYR A 116 -17.09 -6.09 -2.11
C TYR A 116 -17.14 -6.77 -0.73
N ILE A 117 -16.29 -6.36 0.21
CA ILE A 117 -16.25 -6.95 1.56
C ILE A 117 -17.57 -6.72 2.30
N PHE A 118 -18.14 -5.51 2.24
CA PHE A 118 -19.45 -5.24 2.84
C PHE A 118 -20.57 -6.08 2.22
N SER A 119 -20.52 -6.34 0.91
CA SER A 119 -21.47 -7.23 0.25
C SER A 119 -21.38 -8.66 0.81
N VAL A 120 -20.17 -9.18 1.00
CA VAL A 120 -19.93 -10.50 1.60
C VAL A 120 -20.42 -10.53 3.05
N LEU A 121 -20.08 -9.52 3.84
CA LEU A 121 -20.51 -9.43 5.24
C LEU A 121 -22.04 -9.37 5.35
N ARG A 122 -22.72 -8.61 4.50
CA ARG A 122 -24.18 -8.51 4.51
C ARG A 122 -24.86 -9.82 4.16
N ARG A 123 -24.31 -10.60 3.22
CA ARG A 123 -24.85 -11.92 2.87
C ARG A 123 -24.73 -12.90 4.04
N GLY A 124 -23.56 -12.93 4.69
CA GLY A 124 -23.34 -13.80 5.86
C GLY A 124 -24.10 -13.41 7.13
N GLU A 125 -24.87 -12.31 7.14
CA GLU A 125 -25.81 -11.98 8.22
C GLU A 125 -27.25 -12.44 7.92
N GLY A 126 -27.56 -12.67 6.65
CA GLY A 126 -28.87 -13.16 6.22
C GLY A 126 -28.97 -14.68 6.17
N ASP A 127 -27.83 -15.36 6.07
CA ASP A 127 -27.67 -16.82 6.18
C ASP A 127 -27.52 -17.25 7.64
#